data_AF-A0A2V8C5P4-F1
#
_entry.id   AF-A0A2V8C5P4-F1
#
_cell.length_a   1.000
_cell.length_b   1.000
_cell.length_c   1.000
_cell.angle_alpha   90.00
_cell.angle_beta   90.00
_cell.angle_gamma   90.00
#
_symmetry.space_group_name_H-M   'P 1'
#
loop_
_entity.id
_entity.type
_entity.pdbx_description
1 polymer ?
#
loop_
_entity_poly.entity_id
_entity_poly.type
_entity_poly.pdbx_seq_one_letter_code
_entity_poly.pdbx_strand_id
1 'polypeptide(L)'
;MTRRSRIVRVEDLLGQRVRTAAGDVIGRIEEIRAERHGDDHEVTEYLLGRGALAERFAIAPRFFGRHPTKRVARWDQLDIRRPDRPVLTCPVEELKRE
;
A
#
# COMPACT_ATOMS: atom_id res chain seq x y z
N MET A 1 -15.65 -1.57 28.12
CA MET A 1 -14.85 -2.34 27.13
C MET A 1 -13.79 -1.41 26.56
N THR A 2 -12.55 -1.51 27.01
CA THR A 2 -11.45 -0.68 26.51
C THR A 2 -11.22 -1.04 25.04
N ARG A 3 -11.62 -0.16 24.12
CA ARG A 3 -11.28 -0.29 22.69
C ARG A 3 -9.75 -0.27 22.66
N ARG A 4 -9.11 -1.44 22.56
CA ARG A 4 -7.65 -1.52 22.33
C ARG A 4 -7.40 -0.63 21.12
N SER A 5 -6.71 0.49 21.33
CA SER A 5 -6.26 1.30 20.20
C SER A 5 -5.34 0.39 19.39
N ARG A 6 -5.80 -0.01 18.21
CA ARG A 6 -5.00 -0.83 17.29
C ARG A 6 -4.15 0.14 16.52
N ILE A 7 -3.05 0.56 17.14
CA ILE A 7 -2.04 1.41 16.50
C ILE A 7 -1.24 0.52 15.55
N VAL A 8 -1.19 0.92 14.29
CA VAL A 8 -0.32 0.34 13.27
C VAL A 8 0.69 1.42 12.91
N ARG A 9 1.98 1.09 12.92
CA ARG A 9 3.01 2.04 12.51
C ARG A 9 3.18 2.00 11.00
N VAL A 10 3.43 3.15 10.39
CA VAL A 10 3.56 3.27 8.93
C VAL A 10 4.73 2.42 8.42
N GLU A 11 5.83 2.38 9.15
CA GLU A 11 7.01 1.58 8.82
C GLU A 11 6.75 0.07 8.83
N ASP A 12 5.75 -0.40 9.59
CA ASP A 12 5.39 -1.82 9.61
C ASP A 12 4.64 -2.24 8.34
N LEU A 13 3.98 -1.28 7.67
CA LEU A 13 3.20 -1.48 6.44
C LEU A 13 4.03 -1.31 5.17
N LEU A 14 4.96 -0.37 5.15
CA LEU A 14 5.77 -0.11 3.95
C LEU A 14 6.59 -1.35 3.56
N GLY A 15 6.57 -1.67 2.27
CA GLY A 15 7.21 -2.85 1.69
C GLY A 15 6.44 -4.16 1.86
N GLN A 16 5.36 -4.20 2.65
CA GLN A 16 4.61 -5.43 2.91
C GLN A 16 3.85 -5.91 1.68
N ARG A 17 3.85 -7.23 1.47
CA ARG A 17 3.11 -7.87 0.38
C ARG A 17 1.62 -7.83 0.68
N VAL A 18 0.86 -7.19 -0.21
CA VAL A 18 -0.60 -7.24 -0.18
C VAL A 18 -1.08 -8.52 -0.85
N ARG A 19 -2.02 -9.21 -0.21
CA ARG A 19 -2.62 -10.44 -0.73
C ARG A 19 -4.11 -10.28 -0.97
N THR A 20 -4.65 -10.98 -1.97
CA THR A 20 -6.11 -11.15 -2.11
C THR A 20 -6.66 -12.03 -0.98
N ALA A 21 -7.98 -12.11 -0.85
CA ALA A 21 -8.62 -13.08 0.03
C ALA A 21 -8.25 -14.55 -0.31
N ALA A 22 -7.97 -14.84 -1.59
CA ALA A 22 -7.49 -16.15 -2.05
C ALA A 22 -6.00 -16.40 -1.74
N GLY A 23 -5.24 -15.36 -1.35
CA GLY A 23 -3.84 -15.44 -0.95
C GLY A 23 -2.83 -15.00 -2.00
N ASP A 24 -3.28 -14.64 -3.20
CA ASP A 24 -2.41 -14.19 -4.30
C ASP A 24 -1.76 -12.85 -3.97
N VAL A 25 -0.46 -12.71 -4.25
CA VAL A 25 0.27 -11.45 -4.04
C VAL A 25 0.03 -10.51 -5.23
N ILE A 26 -0.50 -9.32 -4.96
CA ILE A 26 -0.85 -8.34 -6.00
C ILE A 26 0.13 -7.16 -6.09
N GLY A 27 1.02 -7.03 -5.10
CA GLY A 27 2.00 -5.97 -5.01
C GLY A 27 2.52 -5.80 -3.59
N ARG A 28 3.27 -4.71 -3.38
CA ARG A 28 3.74 -4.27 -2.07
C ARG A 28 3.30 -2.85 -1.81
N ILE A 29 2.96 -2.52 -0.56
CA ILE A 29 2.67 -1.13 -0.17
C ILE A 29 3.96 -0.31 -0.32
N GLU A 30 4.04 0.55 -1.32
CA GLU A 30 5.22 1.37 -1.58
C GLU A 30 5.04 2.83 -1.15
N GLU A 31 3.79 3.26 -0.99
CA GLU A 31 3.42 4.61 -0.58
C GLU A 31 2.09 4.59 0.15
N ILE A 32 1.96 5.47 1.13
CA ILE A 32 0.71 5.75 1.82
C ILE A 32 0.46 7.25 1.61
N ARG A 33 -0.65 7.57 0.95
CA ARG A 33 -1.10 8.95 0.80
C ARG A 33 -2.03 9.28 1.95
N ALA A 34 -1.84 10.47 2.52
CA ALA A 34 -2.71 11.00 3.54
C ALA A 34 -3.00 12.47 3.25
N GLU A 35 -4.21 12.89 3.60
CA GLU A 35 -4.64 14.28 3.51
C GLU A 35 -4.73 14.87 4.91
N ARG A 36 -4.37 16.15 5.05
CA ARG A 36 -4.46 16.83 6.34
C ARG A 36 -5.91 17.19 6.64
N HIS A 37 -6.41 16.75 7.79
CA HIS A 37 -7.73 17.09 8.29
C HIS A 37 -7.59 17.65 9.71
N GLY A 38 -7.58 18.99 9.81
CA GLY A 38 -7.28 19.70 11.07
C GLY A 38 -5.83 19.48 11.51
N ASP A 39 -5.67 18.89 12.69
CA ASP A 39 -4.36 18.55 13.27
C ASP A 39 -3.91 17.12 12.94
N ASP A 40 -4.80 16.32 12.34
CA ASP A 40 -4.54 14.93 11.98
C ASP A 40 -4.27 14.78 10.47
N HIS A 41 -3.69 13.63 10.10
CA HIS A 41 -3.55 13.20 8.72
C HIS A 41 -4.34 11.91 8.51
N GLU A 42 -5.29 11.94 7.59
CA GLU A 42 -6.16 10.81 7.27
C GLU A 42 -5.61 10.08 6.05
N VAL A 43 -5.32 8.78 6.20
CA VAL A 43 -4.88 7.94 5.09
C VAL A 43 -6.01 7.83 4.08
N THR A 44 -5.75 8.20 2.83
CA THR A 44 -6.72 8.13 1.74
C THR A 44 -6.46 6.96 0.81
N GLU A 45 -5.18 6.67 0.53
CA GLU A 45 -4.79 5.68 -0.48
C GLU A 45 -3.49 4.95 -0.11
N TYR A 46 -3.41 3.70 -0.58
CA TYR A 46 -2.20 2.87 -0.58
C TYR A 46 -1.79 2.58 -2.01
N LEU A 47 -0.55 2.92 -2.38
CA LEU A 47 -0.03 2.59 -3.70
C LEU A 47 0.76 1.29 -3.63
N LEU A 48 0.35 0.35 -4.47
CA LEU A 48 0.90 -0.97 -4.57
C LEU A 48 1.81 -1.05 -5.80
N GLY A 49 3.10 -1.26 -5.58
CA GLY A 49 4.09 -1.47 -6.64
C GLY A 49 4.67 -2.87 -6.62
N ARG A 50 5.53 -3.17 -7.61
CA ARG A 50 6.14 -4.48 -7.79
C ARG A 50 7.38 -4.72 -6.92
N GLY A 51 7.79 -3.74 -6.10
CA GLY A 51 8.87 -3.88 -5.12
C GLY A 51 10.23 -3.37 -5.59
N ALA A 52 10.28 -2.44 -6.54
CA ALA A 52 11.54 -1.86 -7.01
C ALA A 52 11.92 -0.65 -6.14
N LEU A 53 12.45 -0.87 -4.93
CA LEU A 53 13.13 0.19 -4.16
C LEU A 53 14.26 0.85 -4.98
N ALA A 54 14.83 0.13 -5.97
CA ALA A 54 15.84 0.65 -6.89
C ALA A 54 15.37 1.86 -7.73
N GLU A 55 14.06 1.97 -8.02
CA GLU A 55 13.52 3.14 -8.74
C GLU A 55 13.56 4.41 -7.88
N ARG A 56 13.46 4.29 -6.55
CA ARG A 56 13.48 5.43 -5.62
C ARG A 56 14.88 6.01 -5.38
N PHE A 57 15.94 5.25 -5.63
CA PHE A 57 17.33 5.69 -5.40
C PHE A 57 18.06 6.10 -6.69
N ALA A 58 17.41 6.11 -7.85
CA ALA A 58 18.02 6.46 -9.14
C ALA A 58 19.32 5.69 -9.49
N ILE A 59 19.55 4.52 -8.89
CA ILE A 59 20.77 3.71 -9.10
C ILE A 59 20.73 2.98 -10.46
N ALA A 60 19.58 2.91 -11.13
CA ALA A 60 19.47 2.28 -12.45
C ALA A 60 18.55 3.06 -13.42
N PRO A 61 18.93 4.27 -13.88
CA PRO A 61 18.17 4.98 -14.90
C PRO A 61 18.33 4.33 -16.30
N ARG A 62 19.24 3.37 -16.48
CA ARG A 62 19.63 2.84 -17.79
C ARG A 62 18.86 1.60 -18.26
N PHE A 63 17.97 1.01 -17.45
CA PHE A 63 17.29 -0.26 -17.82
C PHE A 63 15.76 -0.23 -17.89
N PHE A 64 15.06 0.78 -17.36
CA PHE A 64 13.58 0.77 -17.35
C PHE A 64 13.00 2.16 -17.65
N GLY A 65 12.80 2.45 -18.94
CA GLY A 65 12.11 3.66 -19.42
C GLY A 65 10.59 3.65 -19.25
N ARG A 66 10.06 2.93 -18.25
CA ARG A 66 8.61 2.82 -18.00
C ARG A 66 8.41 2.65 -16.51
N HIS A 67 7.90 3.70 -15.83
CA HIS A 67 7.42 3.54 -14.46
C HIS A 67 6.40 2.38 -14.46
N PRO A 68 6.61 1.34 -13.64
CA PRO A 68 5.66 0.24 -13.57
C PRO A 68 4.33 0.80 -13.09
N THR A 69 3.26 0.53 -13.83
CA THR A 69 1.90 0.94 -13.46
C THR A 69 1.61 0.45 -12.05
N LYS A 70 1.41 1.39 -11.12
CA LYS A 70 1.07 1.13 -9.73
C LYS A 70 -0.44 0.88 -9.64
N ARG A 71 -0.83 0.01 -8.71
CA ARG A 71 -2.24 -0.16 -8.36
C ARG A 71 -2.53 0.70 -7.15
N VAL A 72 -3.67 1.39 -7.13
CA VAL A 72 -4.05 2.25 -6.01
C VAL A 72 -5.27 1.67 -5.34
N ALA A 73 -5.14 1.36 -4.05
CA ALA A 73 -6.22 0.94 -3.18
C ALA A 73 -6.63 2.12 -2.29
N ARG A 74 -7.94 2.37 -2.18
CA ARG A 74 -8.46 3.30 -1.18
C ARG A 74 -8.24 2.75 0.23
N TRP A 75 -8.29 3.63 1.21
CA TRP A 75 -8.07 3.26 2.61
C TRP A 75 -8.99 2.12 3.10
N ASP A 76 -10.22 2.04 2.57
CA ASP A 76 -11.25 1.05 2.91
C ASP A 76 -11.09 -0.31 2.20
N GLN A 77 -10.24 -0.37 1.17
CA GLN A 77 -10.01 -1.57 0.36
C GLN A 77 -8.90 -2.48 0.91
N LEU A 78 -8.25 -2.09 2.01
CA LEU A 78 -7.14 -2.83 2.61
C LEU A 78 -7.38 -3.11 4.10
N ASP A 79 -7.37 -4.39 4.47
CA ASP A 79 -7.33 -4.81 5.87
C ASP A 79 -5.88 -4.83 6.36
N ILE A 80 -5.54 -3.84 7.19
CA ILE A 80 -4.22 -3.68 7.82
C ILE A 80 -4.18 -4.12 9.29
N ARG A 81 -5.20 -4.81 9.80
CA ARG A 81 -5.25 -5.25 11.21
C ARG A 81 -4.11 -6.19 11.61
N ARG A 82 -3.46 -6.81 10.63
CA ARG A 82 -2.17 -7.52 10.74
C ARG A 82 -1.18 -6.86 9.77
N PRO A 83 -0.33 -5.94 10.25
CA PRO A 83 0.49 -5.13 9.37
C PRO A 83 1.53 -5.95 8.57
N ASP A 84 1.98 -7.08 9.10
CA ASP A 84 2.87 -8.04 8.41
C ASP A 84 2.18 -8.81 7.27
N ARG A 85 0.84 -8.80 7.24
CA ARG A 85 0.03 -9.50 6.24
C ARG A 85 -1.22 -8.71 5.85
N PRO A 86 -1.08 -7.57 5.14
CA PRO A 86 -2.22 -6.81 4.65
C PRO A 86 -3.01 -7.61 3.61
N VAL A 87 -4.33 -7.50 3.66
CA VAL A 87 -5.25 -8.24 2.77
C VAL A 87 -6.15 -7.27 2.03
N LEU A 88 -6.28 -7.45 0.72
CA LEU A 88 -7.24 -6.76 -0.12
C LEU A 88 -8.65 -7.28 0.17
N THR A 89 -9.58 -6.36 0.42
CA THR A 89 -10.98 -6.68 0.78
C THR A 89 -11.93 -6.63 -0.41
N CYS A 90 -11.46 -6.20 -1.59
CA CYS A 90 -12.20 -6.14 -2.85
C CYS A 90 -11.53 -6.97 -3.96
N PRO A 91 -12.20 -7.20 -5.10
CA PRO A 91 -11.57 -7.66 -6.33
C PRO A 91 -10.42 -6.75 -6.79
N VAL A 92 -9.43 -7.35 -7.46
CA VAL A 92 -8.20 -6.66 -7.91
C VAL A 92 -8.48 -5.66 -9.03
N GLU A 93 -9.55 -5.90 -9.77
CA GLU A 93 -10.04 -5.11 -10.90
C GLU A 93 -10.64 -3.77 -10.44
N GLU A 94 -11.07 -3.68 -9.18
CA GLU A 94 -11.58 -2.44 -8.58
C GLU A 94 -10.48 -1.47 -8.15
N LEU A 95 -9.21 -1.88 -8.23
CA LEU A 95 -8.08 -1.00 -7.96
C LEU A 95 -7.85 -0.05 -9.14
N LYS A 96 -7.63 1.24 -8.83
CA LYS A 96 -7.18 2.20 -9.85
C LYS A 96 -5.76 1.86 -10.29
N ARG A 97 -5.36 2.41 -11.45
CA ARG A 97 -4.03 2.25 -12.03
C ARG A 97 -3.41 3.62 -12.27
N GLU A 98 -2.16 3.80 -11.87
CA GLU A 98 -1.36 5.01 -12.07
C GLU A 98 -0.04 4.67 -12.77
#